data_AF-A0A925CJ62-F1
#
_entry.id   AF-A0A925CJ62-F1
#
_cell.length_a   1.000
_cell.length_b   1.000
_cell.length_c   1.000
_cell.angle_alpha   90.00
_cell.angle_beta   90.00
_cell.angle_gamma   90.00
#
_symmetry.space_group_name_H-M   'P 1'
#
loop_
_entity.id
_entity.type
_entity.pdbx_description
1 polymer ?
#
loop_
_entity_poly.entity_id
_entity_poly.type
_entity_poly.pdbx_seq_one_letter_code
_entity_poly.pdbx_strand_id
1 'polypeptide(L)' 'MAKQNKTAGAPPVTVESMEDQIRSLAYQLYCEGGYQDGRDTEHWLQAEQQVLTRGKTHLRRVV' A
#
# COMPACT_ATOMS: atom_id res chain seq x y z
N MET A 1 -6.90 20.65 20.49
CA MET A 1 -7.49 19.30 20.60
C MET A 1 -6.65 18.31 19.78
N ALA A 2 -5.82 17.49 20.44
CA ALA A 2 -4.94 16.52 19.79
C ALA A 2 -5.72 15.24 19.45
N LYS A 3 -5.70 14.84 18.17
CA LYS A 3 -6.30 13.58 17.70
C LYS A 3 -5.21 12.69 17.09
N GLN A 4 -4.72 11.81 17.96
CA GLN A 4 -4.41 10.40 17.72
C GLN A 4 -3.28 10.04 16.74
N ASN A 5 -2.12 9.79 17.35
CA ASN A 5 -1.21 8.64 17.21
C ASN A 5 -1.32 7.78 15.94
N LYS A 6 -0.43 8.08 14.99
CA LYS A 6 -0.07 7.22 13.87
C LYS A 6 1.11 6.32 14.29
N THR A 7 0.83 5.30 15.11
CA THR A 7 1.83 4.32 15.53
C THR A 7 1.94 3.23 14.46
N ALA A 8 2.91 3.34 13.56
CA ALA A 8 3.40 2.21 12.77
C ALA A 8 4.92 2.22 12.91
N GLY A 9 5.39 1.40 13.84
CA GLY A 9 6.82 1.10 13.99
C GLY A 9 7.29 0.26 12.81
N ALA A 10 8.45 0.59 12.29
CA ALA A 10 9.31 -0.35 11.58
C ALA A 10 10.47 -0.72 12.55
N PRO A 11 11.17 -1.88 12.42
CA PRO A 11 11.21 -2.81 11.29
C PRO A 11 11.14 -4.32 11.65
N PRO A 12 10.81 -5.19 10.67
CA PRO A 12 11.79 -6.08 10.06
C PRO A 12 11.79 -5.93 8.52
N VAL A 13 12.97 -5.62 8.02
CA VAL A 13 13.30 -5.36 6.64
C VAL A 13 13.05 -6.57 5.72
N THR A 14 12.03 -6.49 4.86
CA THR A 14 12.04 -6.80 3.41
C THR A 14 10.64 -7.08 2.86
N VAL A 15 9.78 -7.77 3.62
CA VAL A 15 8.38 -8.06 3.23
C VAL A 15 7.39 -7.02 3.75
N GLU A 16 7.58 -6.56 4.99
CA GLU A 16 6.73 -5.51 5.59
C GLU A 16 6.74 -4.22 4.77
N SER A 17 7.86 -3.88 4.13
CA SER A 17 7.94 -2.66 3.32
C SER A 17 7.09 -2.73 2.04
N MET A 18 6.87 -3.92 1.47
CA MET A 18 5.94 -4.08 0.35
C MET A 18 4.50 -4.03 0.84
N GLU A 19 4.17 -4.75 1.90
CA GLU A 19 2.83 -4.75 2.49
C GLU A 19 2.41 -3.36 2.99
N ASP A 20 3.31 -2.58 3.58
CA ASP A 20 3.05 -1.20 4.00
C ASP A 20 2.78 -0.27 2.81
N GLN A 21 3.49 -0.48 1.70
CA GLN A 21 3.22 0.25 0.45
C GLN A 21 1.85 -0.12 -0.10
N ILE A 22 1.51 -1.42 -0.11
CA ILE A 22 0.21 -1.93 -0.56
C ILE A 22 -0.91 -1.37 0.30
N ARG A 23 -0.76 -1.42 1.63
CA ARG A 23 -1.73 -0.87 2.60
C ARG A 23 -1.93 0.63 2.39
N SER A 24 -0.85 1.38 2.23
CA SER A 24 -0.91 2.83 2.00
C SER A 24 -1.63 3.16 0.68
N LEU A 25 -1.33 2.42 -0.39
CA LEU A 25 -1.97 2.60 -1.70
C LEU A 25 -3.45 2.21 -1.66
N ALA A 26 -3.79 1.10 -1.01
CA ALA A 26 -5.17 0.63 -0.88
C ALA A 26 -6.02 1.64 -0.10
N TYR A 27 -5.47 2.19 0.99
CA TYR A 27 -6.13 3.23 1.76
C TYR A 27 -6.34 4.52 0.95
N GLN A 28 -5.35 4.90 0.14
CA GLN A 28 -5.48 6.06 -0.74
C GLN A 28 -6.56 5.84 -1.81
N LEU A 29 -6.57 4.67 -2.45
CA LEU A 29 -7.59 4.26 -3.42
C LEU A 29 -8.99 4.25 -2.82
N TYR A 30 -9.13 3.77 -1.58
CA TYR A 30 -10.40 3.80 -0.85
C TYR A 30 -10.88 5.24 -0.59
N CYS A 31 -9.97 6.13 -0.21
CA CYS A 31 -10.25 7.55 0.00
C CYS A 31 -10.64 8.26 -1.32
N GLU A 32 -9.87 8.05 -2.40
CA GLU A 32 -10.16 8.61 -3.73
C GLU A 32 -11.43 8.03 -4.36
N GLY A 33 -11.74 6.77 -4.08
CA GLY A 33 -12.95 6.07 -4.54
C GLY A 33 -14.24 6.55 -3.87
N GLY A 34 -14.14 7.48 -2.91
CA GLY A 34 -15.29 8.05 -2.21
C GLY A 34 -15.81 7.17 -1.08
N TYR A 35 -14.94 6.39 -0.42
CA TYR A 35 -15.29 5.54 0.72
C TYR A 35 -16.38 4.51 0.36
N GLN A 36 -16.24 3.86 -0.80
CA GLN A 36 -17.17 2.82 -1.21
C GLN A 36 -16.91 1.54 -0.43
N ASP A 37 -17.71 1.33 0.61
CA ASP A 37 -17.78 0.08 1.37
C ASP A 37 -18.06 -1.11 0.43
N GLY A 38 -17.28 -2.18 0.59
CA GLY A 38 -17.43 -3.42 -0.20
C GLY A 38 -16.46 -3.55 -1.38
N ARG A 39 -15.61 -2.55 -1.61
CA ARG A 39 -14.48 -2.63 -2.58
C ARG A 39 -13.12 -2.70 -1.91
N ASP A 40 -13.06 -2.88 -0.60
CA ASP A 40 -11.81 -2.94 0.16
C ASP A 40 -10.83 -3.97 -0.40
N THR A 41 -11.34 -5.16 -0.74
CA THR A 41 -10.55 -6.23 -1.36
C THR A 41 -10.05 -5.85 -2.76
N GLU A 42 -10.89 -5.18 -3.57
CA GLU A 42 -10.53 -4.70 -4.91
C GLU A 42 -9.42 -3.63 -4.82
N HIS A 43 -9.58 -2.65 -3.92
CA HIS A 43 -8.59 -1.61 -3.68
C HIS A 43 -7.26 -2.21 -3.19
N TRP A 44 -7.31 -3.24 -2.36
CA TRP A 44 -6.13 -3.94 -1.88
C TRP A 44 -5.43 -4.74 -3.00
N LEU A 45 -6.19 -5.46 -3.82
CA LEU A 45 -5.63 -6.18 -4.98
C LEU A 45 -5.00 -5.22 -5.99
N GLN A 46 -5.66 -4.09 -6.26
CA GLN A 46 -5.17 -3.06 -7.18
C GLN A 46 -3.87 -2.41 -6.65
N ALA A 47 -3.81 -2.17 -5.34
CA ALA A 47 -2.60 -1.67 -4.69
C ALA A 47 -1.44 -2.69 -4.79
N GLU A 48 -1.70 -3.96 -4.51
CA GLU A 48 -0.72 -5.04 -4.62
C GLU A 48 -0.15 -5.12 -6.03
N GLN A 49 -1.02 -5.10 -7.04
CA GLN A 49 -0.61 -5.21 -8.43
C GLN A 49 0.24 -4.00 -8.87
N GLN A 50 -0.07 -2.79 -8.39
CA GLN A 50 0.76 -1.61 -8.62
C GLN A 50 2.14 -1.74 -7.96
N VAL A 51 2.21 -2.16 -6.70
CA VAL A 51 3.48 -2.31 -5.98
C VAL A 51 4.35 -3.40 -6.63
N LEU A 52 3.76 -4.54 -6.99
CA LEU A 52 4.45 -5.61 -7.71
C LEU A 52 4.95 -5.16 -9.09
N THR A 53 4.16 -4.38 -9.84
CA THR A 53 4.58 -3.84 -11.14
C THR A 53 5.76 -2.87 -11.01
N ARG A 54 5.74 -2.02 -9.97
CA ARG A 54 6.82 -1.07 -9.69
C ARG A 54 8.09 -1.80 -9.24
N GLY A 55 7.97 -2.81 -8.38
CA GLY A 55 9.08 -3.65 -7.93
C GLY A 55 9.71 -4.46 -9.08
N LYS A 56 8.88 -5.06 -9.94
CA LYS A 56 9.34 -5.75 -11.17
C LYS A 56 10.08 -4.79 -12.10
N THR A 57 9.58 -3.58 -12.30
CA THR A 57 10.23 -2.60 -13.17
C THR A 57 11.57 -2.14 -12.60
N HIS A 58 11.68 -2.01 -11.28
CA HIS A 58 12.94 -1.65 -10.62
C HIS A 58 14.01 -2.73 -10.79
N LEU A 59 13.64 -4.01 -10.68
CA LEU A 59 14.56 -5.14 -10.85
C LEU A 59 15.05 -5.33 -12.30
N ARG A 60 14.29 -4.83 -13.29
CA ARG A 60 14.62 -4.96 -14.72
C ARG A 60 15.64 -3.95 -15.23
N ARG A 61 15.92 -2.91 -14.46
CA ARG A 61 16.81 -1.80 -14.85
C ARG A 61 18.24 -1.98 -14.33
N VAL A 62 18.51 -3.06 -13.60
CA VAL A 62 19.86 -3.45 -13.17
C VAL A 62 20.31 -4.60 -14.07
N VAL A 63 20.64 -4.28 -15.32
CA VAL A 63 21.43 -5.15 -16.21
C VAL A 63 22.16 -4.29 -17.24
#